data_AF-A0AAD0HW65-F1
#
_entry.id   AF-A0AAD0HW65-F1
#
_cell.length_a   1.000
_cell.length_b   1.000
_cell.length_c   1.000
_cell.angle_alpha   90.00
_cell.angle_beta   90.00
_cell.angle_gamma   90.00
#
_symmetry.space_group_name_H-M   'P 1'
#
loop_
_entity.id
_entity.type
_entity.pdbx_description
1 polymer ?
#
loop_
_entity_poly.entity_id
_entity_poly.type
_entity_poly.pdbx_seq_one_letter_code
_entity_poly.pdbx_strand_id
1 'polypeptide(L)'
;MKKIIKLLSIIGLSLMFLVSCSSVKSTMKSITSVFKDPVKYNNVTATFVTTQGEITFYLYPEAAPITVANFINLAKRGFYDNTKFNRSVENFMVQGGDPTGTGMGGPGYTIPDEFVEWLDFYQPGMLAMANAGPNTGGSQFFMTFAPADWLNGVHTIFGEVRSEGDAIKVRKLEMGDVIKEVRISDNGDFILALFKPQVEEWNRILDREYPNLRKYPVRDVTAQEVEAYKEELENLYTKKEKKNQDTFEYPITKFIRGVFNKAGGYTPREPVISN
;
A
#
# COMPACT_ATOMS: atom_id res chain seq x y z
N MET A 1 -42.59 44.53 -36.69
CA MET A 1 -42.04 43.26 -37.22
C MET A 1 -40.66 42.88 -36.63
N LYS A 2 -40.48 42.97 -35.30
CA LYS A 2 -39.25 42.48 -34.62
C LYS A 2 -39.51 41.64 -33.36
N LYS A 3 -40.78 41.43 -32.97
CA LYS A 3 -41.16 40.62 -31.79
C LYS A 3 -41.79 39.26 -32.12
N ILE A 4 -42.21 39.01 -33.36
CA ILE A 4 -42.83 37.74 -33.81
C ILE A 4 -41.78 36.70 -34.27
N ILE A 5 -40.57 37.13 -34.62
CA ILE A 5 -39.50 36.23 -35.08
C ILE A 5 -38.76 35.53 -33.91
N LYS A 6 -38.86 36.06 -32.68
CA LYS A 6 -38.24 35.43 -31.49
C LYS A 6 -39.07 34.31 -30.86
N LEU A 7 -40.35 34.15 -31.23
CA LEU A 7 -41.22 33.12 -30.64
C LEU A 7 -41.21 31.80 -31.41
N LEU A 8 -40.76 31.82 -32.68
CA LEU A 8 -40.63 30.61 -33.52
C LEU A 8 -39.27 29.90 -33.37
N SER A 9 -38.28 30.50 -32.70
CA SER A 9 -37.00 29.82 -32.41
C SER A 9 -36.99 29.05 -31.08
N ILE A 10 -38.06 29.11 -30.29
CA ILE A 10 -38.14 28.47 -28.96
C ILE A 10 -39.02 27.21 -28.96
N ILE A 11 -39.84 27.00 -29.99
CA ILE A 11 -40.72 25.83 -30.09
C ILE A 11 -40.13 24.73 -31.01
N GLY A 12 -39.14 25.07 -31.85
CA GLY A 12 -38.47 24.12 -32.75
C GLY A 12 -37.36 23.26 -32.11
N LEU A 13 -37.01 23.48 -30.84
CA LEU A 13 -35.93 22.75 -30.15
C LEU A 13 -36.41 21.96 -28.92
N SER A 14 -37.72 21.65 -28.86
CA SER A 14 -38.31 20.84 -27.79
C SER A 14 -38.81 19.46 -28.29
N LEU A 15 -38.53 19.10 -29.54
CA LEU A 15 -39.10 17.89 -30.15
C LEU A 15 -38.07 16.97 -30.84
N MET A 16 -36.85 16.87 -30.32
CA MET A 16 -35.90 15.80 -30.69
C MET A 16 -34.86 15.54 -29.59
N PHE A 17 -35.31 15.17 -28.39
CA PHE A 17 -34.46 14.44 -27.43
C PHE A 17 -35.27 13.35 -26.72
N LEU A 18 -35.98 12.53 -27.51
CA LEU A 18 -36.23 11.14 -27.14
C LEU A 18 -35.07 10.30 -27.65
N VAL A 19 -33.85 10.64 -27.24
CA VAL A 19 -32.69 9.77 -27.45
C VAL A 19 -32.75 8.71 -26.36
N SER A 20 -33.40 7.59 -26.70
CA SER A 20 -33.05 6.24 -26.31
C SER A 20 -32.21 6.12 -25.03
N CYS A 21 -32.90 6.07 -23.89
CA CYS A 21 -32.31 5.91 -22.56
C CYS A 21 -31.60 4.54 -22.36
N SER A 22 -31.62 3.66 -23.36
CA SER A 22 -30.90 2.39 -23.37
C SER A 22 -29.45 2.51 -23.87
N SER A 23 -29.16 3.45 -24.78
CA SER A 23 -27.78 3.70 -25.25
C SER A 23 -26.95 4.38 -24.17
N VAL A 24 -27.53 5.32 -23.41
CA VAL A 24 -26.83 6.00 -22.31
C VAL A 24 -26.48 5.02 -21.19
N LYS A 25 -27.35 4.05 -20.86
CA LYS A 25 -27.03 3.00 -19.87
C LYS A 25 -25.93 2.05 -20.35
N SER A 26 -25.93 1.68 -21.62
CA SER A 26 -24.88 0.84 -22.22
C SER A 26 -23.54 1.57 -22.28
N THR A 27 -23.54 2.84 -22.71
CA THR A 27 -22.37 3.71 -22.77
C THR A 27 -21.86 4.06 -21.37
N MET A 28 -22.73 4.31 -20.39
CA MET A 28 -22.32 4.47 -19.00
C MET A 28 -21.75 3.18 -18.42
N LYS A 29 -22.35 2.00 -18.65
CA LYS A 29 -21.80 0.72 -18.21
C LYS A 29 -20.43 0.43 -18.84
N SER A 30 -20.23 0.80 -20.10
CA SER A 30 -18.96 0.72 -20.81
C SER A 30 -17.94 1.73 -20.25
N ILE A 31 -18.32 2.98 -20.01
CA ILE A 31 -17.46 4.00 -19.41
C ILE A 31 -17.10 3.64 -17.96
N THR A 32 -18.03 3.12 -17.16
CA THR A 32 -17.74 2.62 -15.80
C THR A 32 -16.84 1.38 -15.83
N SER A 33 -16.97 0.51 -16.85
CA SER A 33 -16.02 -0.60 -17.04
C SER A 33 -14.63 -0.14 -17.49
N VAL A 34 -14.54 1.01 -18.18
CA VAL A 34 -13.28 1.63 -18.62
C VAL A 34 -12.59 2.40 -17.47
N PHE A 35 -13.34 2.87 -16.47
CA PHE A 35 -12.82 3.48 -15.24
C PHE A 35 -12.86 2.56 -14.01
N LYS A 36 -12.83 1.23 -14.21
CA LYS A 36 -12.50 0.29 -13.13
C LYS A 36 -11.05 0.62 -12.74
N ASP A 37 -10.84 1.22 -11.57
CA ASP A 37 -9.49 1.40 -11.01
C ASP A 37 -8.81 0.02 -11.08
N PRO A 38 -7.74 -0.13 -11.87
CA PRO A 38 -7.17 -1.44 -12.17
C PRO A 38 -6.59 -2.14 -10.93
N VAL A 39 -6.53 -1.43 -9.80
CA VAL A 39 -6.02 -1.89 -8.50
C VAL A 39 -6.96 -1.45 -7.37
N LYS A 40 -8.28 -1.59 -7.55
CA LYS A 40 -9.27 -1.16 -6.57
C LYS A 40 -8.95 -1.70 -5.17
N TYR A 41 -8.59 -2.98 -5.04
CA TYR A 41 -8.36 -3.61 -3.75
C TYR A 41 -6.89 -3.53 -3.29
N ASN A 42 -5.94 -3.62 -4.21
CA ASN A 42 -4.50 -3.55 -3.89
C ASN A 42 -4.00 -2.12 -3.67
N ASN A 43 -4.76 -1.08 -4.01
CA ASN A 43 -4.40 0.32 -3.72
C ASN A 43 -4.54 0.64 -2.22
N VAL A 44 -3.59 0.15 -1.42
CA VAL A 44 -3.54 0.32 0.02
C VAL A 44 -2.36 1.20 0.39
N THR A 45 -2.60 2.20 1.24
CA THR A 45 -1.55 3.12 1.67
C THR A 45 -1.55 3.30 3.17
N ALA A 46 -0.35 3.46 3.73
CA ALA A 46 -0.13 3.85 5.13
C ALA A 46 0.51 5.24 5.18
N THR A 47 -0.12 6.16 5.91
CA THR A 47 0.45 7.49 6.18
C THR A 47 0.92 7.54 7.61
N PHE A 48 2.23 7.63 7.79
CA PHE A 48 2.88 7.83 9.08
C PHE A 48 2.87 9.31 9.41
N VAL A 49 2.21 9.69 10.50
CA VAL A 49 2.26 11.05 11.02
C VAL A 49 3.42 11.11 12.00
N THR A 50 4.53 11.73 11.61
CA THR A 50 5.76 11.74 12.43
C THR A 50 6.12 13.14 12.93
N THR A 51 7.18 13.24 13.74
CA THR A 51 7.83 14.50 14.09
C THR A 51 8.44 15.23 12.88
N GLN A 52 8.81 14.50 11.82
CA GLN A 52 9.35 15.05 10.56
C GLN A 52 8.27 15.32 9.50
N GLY A 53 6.99 15.16 9.86
CA GLY A 53 5.84 15.36 8.99
C GLY A 53 5.18 14.05 8.55
N GLU A 54 4.22 14.17 7.64
CA GLU A 54 3.48 13.02 7.12
C GLU A 54 4.24 12.33 5.99
N ILE A 55 4.39 11.01 6.08
CA ILE A 55 5.09 10.17 5.10
C ILE A 55 4.14 9.09 4.63
N THR A 56 3.87 9.04 3.34
CA THR A 56 2.96 8.04 2.76
C THR A 56 3.71 6.90 2.09
N PHE A 57 3.27 5.68 2.37
CA PHE A 57 3.74 4.46 1.74
C PHE A 57 2.60 3.80 0.97
N TYR A 58 2.92 3.24 -0.19
CA TYR A 58 2.14 2.17 -0.79
C TYR A 58 2.47 0.86 -0.07
N LEU A 59 1.47 0.01 0.17
CA LEU A 59 1.64 -1.32 0.75
C LEU A 59 1.40 -2.38 -0.33
N TYR A 60 2.10 -3.50 -0.26
CA TYR A 60 2.06 -4.59 -1.25
C TYR A 60 1.25 -5.82 -0.76
N PRO A 61 -0.08 -5.76 -0.60
CA PRO A 61 -0.88 -6.92 -0.19
C PRO A 61 -0.80 -8.09 -1.17
N GLU A 62 -0.46 -7.84 -2.44
CA GLU A 62 -0.21 -8.86 -3.46
C GLU A 62 1.13 -9.58 -3.31
N ALA A 63 2.09 -8.99 -2.58
CA ALA A 63 3.41 -9.58 -2.36
C ALA A 63 3.54 -10.20 -0.96
N ALA A 64 3.03 -9.49 0.05
CA ALA A 64 3.17 -9.85 1.46
C ALA A 64 1.82 -9.69 2.21
N PRO A 65 0.78 -10.46 1.83
CA PRO A 65 -0.57 -10.28 2.34
C PRO A 65 -0.68 -10.42 3.87
N ILE A 66 0.03 -11.37 4.48
CA ILE A 66 -0.02 -11.58 5.94
C ILE A 66 0.67 -10.41 6.66
N THR A 67 1.81 -9.98 6.15
CA THR A 67 2.59 -8.87 6.71
C THR A 67 1.82 -7.56 6.61
N VAL A 68 1.19 -7.29 5.45
CA VAL A 68 0.35 -6.11 5.25
C VAL A 68 -0.88 -6.16 6.15
N ALA A 69 -1.59 -7.29 6.26
CA ALA A 69 -2.73 -7.43 7.16
C ALA A 69 -2.34 -7.22 8.63
N ASN A 70 -1.21 -7.80 9.06
CA ASN A 70 -0.67 -7.61 10.40
C ASN A 70 -0.37 -6.13 10.69
N PHE A 71 0.38 -5.48 9.80
CA PHE A 71 0.74 -4.06 9.94
C PHE A 71 -0.51 -3.17 10.01
N ILE A 72 -1.48 -3.38 9.12
CA ILE A 72 -2.74 -2.63 9.10
C ILE A 72 -3.53 -2.82 10.39
N ASN A 73 -3.62 -4.05 10.91
CA ASN A 73 -4.31 -4.34 12.15
C ASN A 73 -3.67 -3.59 13.32
N LEU A 74 -2.35 -3.69 13.47
CA LEU A 74 -1.58 -2.99 14.51
C LEU A 74 -1.79 -1.47 14.42
N ALA A 75 -1.69 -0.89 13.21
CA ALA A 75 -1.93 0.53 12.98
C ALA A 75 -3.35 0.97 13.36
N LYS A 76 -4.39 0.27 12.89
CA LYS A 76 -5.80 0.59 13.19
C LYS A 76 -6.14 0.48 14.68
N ARG A 77 -5.41 -0.36 15.41
CA ARG A 77 -5.52 -0.52 16.86
C ARG A 77 -4.73 0.52 17.67
N GLY A 78 -3.96 1.39 17.00
CA GLY A 78 -3.12 2.40 17.63
C GLY A 78 -1.84 1.83 18.25
N PHE A 79 -1.39 0.65 17.81
CA PHE A 79 -0.20 -0.02 18.35
C PHE A 79 1.07 0.82 18.13
N TYR A 80 1.13 1.54 17.01
CA TYR A 80 2.26 2.39 16.65
C TYR A 80 2.14 3.83 17.19
N ASP A 81 1.04 4.18 17.84
CA ASP A 81 0.79 5.53 18.33
C ASP A 81 1.80 5.88 19.43
N ASN A 82 2.51 6.99 19.25
CA ASN A 82 3.58 7.50 20.11
C ASN A 82 4.78 6.55 20.27
N THR A 83 5.00 5.65 19.32
CA THR A 83 6.21 4.82 19.29
C THR A 83 7.39 5.58 18.70
N LYS A 84 8.61 5.22 19.11
CA LYS A 84 9.85 5.86 18.64
C LYS A 84 10.52 5.03 17.56
N PHE A 85 11.27 5.70 16.68
CA PHE A 85 12.33 5.05 15.94
C PHE A 85 13.50 4.75 16.89
N ASN A 86 13.73 3.48 17.16
CA ASN A 86 14.66 3.00 18.18
C ASN A 86 16.08 2.79 17.65
N ARG A 87 16.26 2.78 16.32
CA ARG A 87 17.57 2.63 15.67
C ARG A 87 17.58 3.39 14.35
N SER A 88 18.65 4.13 14.11
CA SER A 88 18.95 4.72 12.81
C SER A 88 20.39 4.38 12.45
N VAL A 89 20.63 3.98 11.20
CA VAL A 89 21.96 3.79 10.64
C VAL A 89 22.09 4.80 9.52
N GLU A 90 23.04 5.72 9.70
CA GLU A 90 23.27 6.82 8.78
C GLU A 90 23.43 6.32 7.34
N ASN A 91 22.75 6.98 6.40
CA ASN A 91 22.75 6.65 4.97
C ASN A 91 22.24 5.25 4.61
N PHE A 92 21.66 4.51 5.55
CA PHE A 92 21.20 3.14 5.30
C PHE A 92 19.71 2.95 5.59
N MET A 93 19.29 3.06 6.85
CA MET A 93 17.91 2.77 7.24
C MET A 93 17.55 3.36 8.60
N VAL A 94 16.25 3.48 8.85
CA VAL A 94 15.69 3.74 10.18
C VAL A 94 14.70 2.63 10.54
N GLN A 95 14.72 2.20 11.79
CA GLN A 95 13.89 1.12 12.34
C GLN A 95 13.01 1.64 13.47
N GLY A 96 11.78 1.15 13.52
CA GLY A 96 10.77 1.49 14.51
C GLY A 96 9.74 0.39 14.69
N GLY A 97 8.62 0.70 15.35
CA GLY A 97 7.53 -0.26 15.56
C GLY A 97 7.66 -1.15 16.81
N ASP A 98 8.59 -0.81 17.71
CA ASP A 98 8.67 -1.40 19.05
C ASP A 98 7.89 -0.54 20.06
N PRO A 99 6.81 -1.06 20.70
CA PRO A 99 6.02 -0.30 21.67
C PRO A 99 6.79 0.04 22.96
N THR A 100 7.82 -0.72 23.28
CA THR A 100 8.68 -0.51 24.46
C THR A 100 9.82 0.48 24.18
N GLY A 101 10.16 0.68 22.91
CA GLY A 101 11.31 1.48 22.47
C GLY A 101 12.68 0.87 22.80
N THR A 102 12.75 -0.39 23.23
CA THR A 102 14.00 -1.05 23.68
C THR A 102 14.76 -1.76 22.56
N GLY A 103 14.11 -2.03 21.43
CA GLY A 103 14.59 -2.95 20.39
C GLY A 103 14.07 -4.38 20.54
N MET A 104 13.50 -4.74 21.69
CA MET A 104 13.12 -6.13 22.01
C MET A 104 11.62 -6.36 22.09
N GLY A 105 10.79 -5.31 21.99
CA GLY A 105 9.34 -5.46 22.07
C GLY A 105 8.72 -5.96 20.76
N GLY A 106 7.46 -6.39 20.87
CA GLY A 106 6.68 -6.93 19.76
C GLY A 106 5.21 -7.11 20.14
N PRO A 107 4.36 -7.61 19.22
CA PRO A 107 2.91 -7.67 19.43
C PRO A 107 2.45 -8.88 20.27
N GLY A 108 3.38 -9.66 20.81
CA GLY A 108 3.09 -10.89 21.57
C GLY A 108 2.93 -12.15 20.69
N TYR A 109 3.15 -12.02 19.39
CA TYR A 109 3.13 -13.12 18.41
C TYR A 109 4.13 -12.84 17.28
N THR A 110 4.36 -13.85 16.44
CA THR A 110 5.17 -13.73 15.22
C THR A 110 4.37 -14.04 13.96
N ILE A 111 4.90 -13.60 12.80
CA ILE A 111 4.38 -13.87 11.46
C ILE A 111 5.47 -14.50 10.57
N PRO A 112 5.08 -15.32 9.57
CA PRO A 112 6.02 -15.89 8.61
C PRO A 112 6.63 -14.80 7.71
N ASP A 113 7.79 -15.09 7.13
CA ASP A 113 8.35 -14.24 6.08
C ASP A 113 7.64 -14.52 4.74
N GLU A 114 7.50 -13.48 3.90
CA GLU A 114 6.86 -13.54 2.58
C GLU A 114 7.80 -12.94 1.54
N PHE A 115 8.21 -13.74 0.55
CA PHE A 115 9.13 -13.31 -0.50
C PHE A 115 8.55 -13.58 -1.89
N VAL A 116 8.76 -12.65 -2.82
CA VAL A 116 8.41 -12.79 -4.23
C VAL A 116 9.57 -12.36 -5.10
N GLU A 117 9.79 -13.05 -6.23
CA GLU A 117 10.99 -12.87 -7.07
C GLU A 117 11.18 -11.45 -7.63
N TRP A 118 10.09 -10.70 -7.76
CA TRP A 118 10.09 -9.38 -8.43
C TRP A 118 10.24 -8.21 -7.48
N LEU A 119 10.23 -8.45 -6.16
CA LEU A 119 10.29 -7.41 -5.14
C LEU A 119 11.59 -7.59 -4.33
N ASP A 120 12.48 -6.62 -4.47
CA ASP A 120 13.81 -6.64 -3.88
C ASP A 120 14.22 -5.26 -3.33
N PHE A 121 15.37 -5.20 -2.66
CA PHE A 121 15.96 -3.99 -2.10
C PHE A 121 16.85 -3.23 -3.11
N TYR A 122 16.58 -3.33 -4.41
CA TYR A 122 17.42 -2.68 -5.44
C TYR A 122 17.38 -1.14 -5.36
N GLN A 123 16.33 -0.55 -4.80
CA GLN A 123 16.13 0.89 -4.72
C GLN A 123 15.89 1.36 -3.26
N PRO A 124 16.20 2.63 -2.93
CA PRO A 124 15.86 3.19 -1.62
C PRO A 124 14.34 3.36 -1.45
N GLY A 125 13.91 3.56 -0.20
CA GLY A 125 12.52 3.85 0.14
C GLY A 125 11.65 2.62 0.36
N MET A 126 12.25 1.44 0.53
CA MET A 126 11.53 0.20 0.83
C MET A 126 11.14 0.16 2.31
N LEU A 127 9.91 -0.26 2.58
CA LEU A 127 9.40 -0.56 3.92
C LEU A 127 9.36 -2.08 4.10
N ALA A 128 10.07 -2.58 5.11
CA ALA A 128 10.24 -4.00 5.33
C ALA A 128 10.11 -4.40 6.80
N MET A 129 9.69 -5.65 7.03
CA MET A 129 9.49 -6.21 8.37
C MET A 129 10.83 -6.62 8.97
N ALA A 130 11.13 -6.11 10.18
CA ALA A 130 12.27 -6.58 10.95
C ALA A 130 11.96 -7.94 11.58
N ASN A 131 12.98 -8.79 11.70
CA ASN A 131 12.87 -10.11 12.31
C ASN A 131 14.15 -10.43 13.11
N ALA A 132 14.08 -11.46 13.95
CA ALA A 132 15.20 -12.02 14.72
C ALA A 132 15.70 -13.36 14.13
N GLY A 133 15.47 -13.55 12.83
CA GLY A 133 15.65 -14.82 12.11
C GLY A 133 14.39 -15.21 11.32
N PRO A 134 14.45 -16.30 10.53
CA PRO A 134 13.34 -16.69 9.66
C PRO A 134 12.02 -16.88 10.41
N ASN A 135 10.94 -16.32 9.87
CA ASN A 135 9.56 -16.43 10.38
C ASN A 135 9.38 -15.86 11.80
N THR A 136 10.11 -14.80 12.13
CA THR A 136 10.02 -14.11 13.43
C THR A 136 9.65 -12.63 13.29
N GLY A 137 9.06 -12.25 12.15
CA GLY A 137 8.46 -10.92 12.00
C GLY A 137 7.40 -10.69 13.07
N GLY A 138 7.17 -9.43 13.44
CA GLY A 138 6.23 -9.07 14.49
C GLY A 138 5.61 -7.71 14.23
N SER A 139 6.04 -6.69 14.95
CA SER A 139 5.56 -5.31 14.78
C SER A 139 6.65 -4.36 14.28
N GLN A 140 7.92 -4.69 14.48
CA GLN A 140 9.03 -3.83 14.13
C GLN A 140 9.28 -3.84 12.62
N PHE A 141 9.52 -2.67 12.05
CA PHE A 141 9.80 -2.49 10.63
C PHE A 141 11.00 -1.55 10.46
N PHE A 142 11.56 -1.53 9.27
CA PHE A 142 12.55 -0.54 8.88
C PHE A 142 12.26 0.04 7.50
N MET A 143 12.77 1.24 7.26
CA MET A 143 12.70 1.96 6.00
C MET A 143 14.11 2.15 5.46
N THR A 144 14.37 1.75 4.22
CA THR A 144 15.69 1.94 3.61
C THR A 144 15.85 3.34 3.00
N PHE A 145 17.04 3.91 3.12
CA PHE A 145 17.46 5.16 2.48
C PHE A 145 18.39 4.91 1.28
N ALA A 146 18.86 3.67 1.13
CA ALA A 146 19.76 3.20 0.08
C ALA A 146 19.38 1.76 -0.36
N PRO A 147 19.83 1.31 -1.53
CA PRO A 147 19.76 -0.09 -1.93
C PRO A 147 20.42 -1.03 -0.92
N ALA A 148 19.91 -2.25 -0.79
CA ALA A 148 20.29 -3.17 0.27
C ALA A 148 20.13 -4.65 -0.11
N ASP A 149 20.71 -5.08 -1.23
CA ASP A 149 20.47 -6.41 -1.82
C ASP A 149 20.79 -7.59 -0.88
N TRP A 150 21.69 -7.40 0.11
CA TRP A 150 21.99 -8.41 1.13
C TRP A 150 20.82 -8.70 2.09
N LEU A 151 19.74 -7.91 2.04
CA LEU A 151 18.51 -8.14 2.79
C LEU A 151 17.46 -8.94 1.98
N ASN A 152 17.69 -9.16 0.68
CA ASN A 152 16.80 -9.95 -0.17
C ASN A 152 16.68 -11.39 0.35
N GLY A 153 15.45 -11.89 0.48
CA GLY A 153 15.18 -13.21 1.06
C GLY A 153 15.47 -13.33 2.55
N VAL A 154 15.78 -12.21 3.23
CA VAL A 154 16.00 -12.14 4.69
C VAL A 154 14.88 -11.38 5.37
N HIS A 155 14.41 -10.28 4.77
CA HIS A 155 13.32 -9.45 5.31
C HIS A 155 12.19 -9.28 4.31
N THR A 156 10.97 -9.40 4.80
CA THR A 156 9.75 -9.23 4.00
C THR A 156 9.55 -7.77 3.64
N ILE A 157 9.70 -7.42 2.36
CA ILE A 157 9.30 -6.11 1.84
C ILE A 157 7.79 -6.09 1.74
N PHE A 158 7.15 -5.08 2.35
CA PHE A 158 5.69 -4.97 2.36
C PHE A 158 5.17 -3.58 1.99
N GLY A 159 6.07 -2.64 1.68
CA GLY A 159 5.68 -1.34 1.12
C GLY A 159 6.84 -0.55 0.52
N GLU A 160 6.51 0.58 -0.09
CA GLU A 160 7.47 1.56 -0.58
C GLU A 160 6.94 2.99 -0.42
N VAL A 161 7.84 3.97 -0.32
CA VAL A 161 7.46 5.39 -0.30
C VAL A 161 6.65 5.75 -1.55
N ARG A 162 5.56 6.51 -1.36
CA ARG A 162 4.62 6.83 -2.45
C ARG A 162 5.14 7.91 -3.39
N SER A 163 6.04 8.76 -2.93
CA SER A 163 6.55 9.89 -3.71
C SER A 163 7.99 10.27 -3.31
N GLU A 164 8.64 11.05 -4.15
CA GLU A 164 9.94 11.65 -3.83
C GLU A 164 9.88 12.54 -2.58
N GLY A 165 8.79 13.29 -2.42
CA GLY A 165 8.58 14.10 -1.22
C GLY A 165 8.51 13.25 0.05
N ASP A 166 7.94 12.05 -0.02
CA ASP A 166 7.95 11.08 1.07
C ASP A 166 9.36 10.53 1.30
N ALA A 167 10.08 10.18 0.23
CA ALA A 167 11.47 9.71 0.31
C ALA A 167 12.41 10.72 0.99
N ILE A 168 12.26 12.02 0.68
CA ILE A 168 13.03 13.10 1.32
C ILE A 168 12.73 13.19 2.81
N LYS A 169 11.47 13.02 3.23
CA LYS A 169 11.09 13.04 4.65
C LYS A 169 11.60 11.80 5.38
N VAL A 170 11.55 10.64 4.75
CA VAL A 170 12.11 9.39 5.30
C VAL A 170 13.59 9.56 5.63
N ARG A 171 14.38 10.20 4.74
CA ARG A 171 15.80 10.51 4.98
C ARG A 171 16.08 11.48 6.13
N LYS A 172 15.08 12.23 6.60
CA LYS A 172 15.19 13.13 7.76
C LYS A 172 14.87 12.45 9.07
N LEU A 173 14.37 11.21 9.05
CA LEU A 173 14.05 10.47 10.26
C LEU A 173 15.33 10.06 10.97
N GLU A 174 15.38 10.35 12.26
CA GLU A 174 16.50 10.03 13.13
C GLU A 174 16.04 9.15 14.31
N MET A 175 17.00 8.57 15.02
CA MET A 175 16.71 7.86 16.26
C MET A 175 16.04 8.81 17.26
N GLY A 176 14.92 8.38 17.85
CA GLY A 176 14.14 9.16 18.81
C GLY A 176 12.99 9.96 18.20
N ASP A 177 12.92 10.10 16.87
CA ASP A 177 11.72 10.61 16.20
C ASP A 177 10.51 9.74 16.55
N VAL A 178 9.33 10.35 16.55
CA VAL A 178 8.10 9.72 17.05
C VAL A 178 7.10 9.55 15.93
N ILE A 179 6.53 8.35 15.84
CA ILE A 179 5.31 8.07 15.08
C ILE A 179 4.14 8.42 15.98
N LYS A 180 3.42 9.49 15.66
CA LYS A 180 2.25 9.95 16.44
C LYS A 180 1.05 9.04 16.18
N GLU A 181 0.84 8.68 14.92
CA GLU A 181 -0.17 7.73 14.48
C GLU A 181 0.18 7.19 13.09
N VAL A 182 -0.44 6.07 12.72
CA VAL A 182 -0.41 5.51 11.37
C VAL A 182 -1.83 5.43 10.82
N ARG A 183 -2.11 6.18 9.76
CA ARG A 183 -3.42 6.18 9.08
C ARG A 183 -3.39 5.21 7.91
N ILE A 184 -4.37 4.31 7.83
CA ILE A 184 -4.53 3.34 6.74
C ILE A 184 -5.67 3.80 5.83
N SER A 185 -5.50 3.69 4.51
CA SER A 185 -6.58 3.97 3.55
C SER A 185 -7.76 2.98 3.67
N ASP A 186 -8.91 3.36 3.10
CA ASP A 186 -10.18 2.60 3.23
C ASP A 186 -10.05 1.12 2.82
N ASN A 187 -9.22 0.82 1.82
CA ASN A 187 -8.98 -0.55 1.35
C ASN A 187 -8.34 -1.47 2.40
N GLY A 188 -7.74 -0.91 3.46
CA GLY A 188 -7.18 -1.72 4.55
C GLY A 188 -8.23 -2.59 5.26
N ASP A 189 -9.49 -2.15 5.34
CA ASP A 189 -10.56 -2.95 5.96
C ASP A 189 -10.93 -4.18 5.12
N PHE A 190 -10.80 -4.08 3.80
CA PHE A 190 -10.96 -5.23 2.92
C PHE A 190 -9.83 -6.24 3.14
N ILE A 191 -8.57 -5.79 3.23
CA ILE A 191 -7.44 -6.67 3.51
C ILE A 191 -7.62 -7.40 4.84
N LEU A 192 -8.01 -6.71 5.92
CA LEU A 192 -8.28 -7.37 7.20
C LEU A 192 -9.41 -8.41 7.10
N ALA A 193 -10.47 -8.13 6.34
CA ALA A 193 -11.58 -9.05 6.17
C ALA A 193 -11.18 -10.36 5.47
N LEU A 194 -10.20 -10.33 4.55
CA LEU A 194 -9.65 -11.54 3.92
C LEU A 194 -8.96 -12.48 4.94
N PHE A 195 -8.39 -11.92 6.01
CA PHE A 195 -7.63 -12.64 7.03
C PHE A 195 -8.38 -12.70 8.37
N LYS A 196 -9.70 -12.50 8.38
CA LYS A 196 -10.49 -12.31 9.61
C LYS A 196 -10.18 -13.32 10.73
N PRO A 197 -10.17 -14.65 10.52
CA PRO A 197 -9.87 -15.60 11.60
C PRO A 197 -8.48 -15.39 12.23
N GLN A 198 -7.48 -15.08 11.40
CA GLN A 198 -6.11 -14.84 11.86
C GLN A 198 -6.00 -13.50 12.59
N VAL A 199 -6.65 -12.44 12.08
CA VAL A 199 -6.69 -11.13 12.73
C VAL A 199 -7.41 -11.20 14.07
N GLU A 200 -8.47 -12.01 14.19
CA GLU A 200 -9.17 -12.24 15.46
C GLU A 200 -8.31 -12.99 16.49
N GLU A 201 -7.47 -13.95 16.06
CA GLU A 201 -6.47 -14.58 16.93
C GLU A 201 -5.43 -13.57 17.44
N TRP A 202 -4.82 -12.80 16.54
CA TRP A 202 -3.90 -11.72 16.92
C TRP A 202 -4.57 -10.74 17.87
N ASN A 203 -5.85 -10.43 17.63
CA ASN A 203 -6.57 -9.50 18.47
C ASN A 203 -6.80 -10.02 19.89
N ARG A 204 -7.01 -11.32 20.08
CA ARG A 204 -7.08 -11.94 21.41
C ARG A 204 -5.77 -11.84 22.17
N ILE A 205 -4.63 -11.99 21.48
CA ILE A 205 -3.31 -11.83 22.09
C ILE A 205 -3.08 -10.37 22.48
N LEU A 206 -3.30 -9.43 21.54
CA LEU A 206 -3.17 -8.00 21.79
C LEU A 206 -4.08 -7.50 22.90
N ASP A 207 -5.28 -8.06 23.04
CA ASP A 207 -6.22 -7.72 24.10
C ASP A 207 -5.70 -8.11 25.49
N ARG A 208 -4.90 -9.18 25.57
CA ARG A 208 -4.26 -9.65 26.80
C ARG A 208 -3.00 -8.86 27.10
N GLU A 209 -2.11 -8.70 26.12
CA GLU A 209 -0.79 -8.07 26.30
C GLU A 209 -0.88 -6.54 26.35
N TYR A 210 -1.83 -5.94 25.62
CA TYR A 210 -1.99 -4.50 25.46
C TYR A 210 -3.47 -4.06 25.61
N PRO A 211 -4.04 -4.18 26.82
CA PRO A 211 -5.48 -3.99 27.05
C PRO A 211 -6.01 -2.58 26.72
N ASN A 212 -5.12 -1.58 26.63
CA ASN A 212 -5.45 -0.19 26.34
C ASN A 212 -5.51 0.14 24.84
N LEU A 213 -5.14 -0.80 23.96
CA LEU A 213 -5.27 -0.59 22.51
C LEU A 213 -6.73 -0.45 22.10
N ARG A 214 -6.95 0.29 21.00
CA ARG A 214 -8.28 0.40 20.41
C ARG A 214 -8.75 -1.00 19.99
N LYS A 215 -10.03 -1.27 20.20
CA LYS A 215 -10.70 -2.44 19.63
C LYS A 215 -11.06 -2.13 18.19
N TYR A 216 -10.73 -3.03 17.27
CA TYR A 216 -11.01 -2.87 15.86
C TYR A 216 -11.74 -4.12 15.34
N PRO A 217 -13.09 -4.12 15.29
CA PRO A 217 -13.85 -5.26 14.82
C PRO A 217 -13.62 -5.46 13.31
N VAL A 218 -13.31 -6.70 12.91
CA VAL A 218 -13.09 -7.05 11.51
C VAL A 218 -14.40 -7.46 10.87
N ARG A 219 -14.78 -6.74 9.81
CA ARG A 219 -15.99 -7.05 9.03
C ARG A 219 -15.85 -8.39 8.30
N ASP A 220 -16.98 -8.99 7.95
CA ASP A 220 -16.99 -10.10 7.00
C ASP A 220 -16.73 -9.63 5.57
N VAL A 221 -16.09 -10.49 4.78
CA VAL A 221 -15.91 -10.31 3.33
C VAL A 221 -17.01 -11.06 2.59
N THR A 222 -17.54 -10.47 1.53
CA THR A 222 -18.55 -11.14 0.70
C THR A 222 -17.89 -12.01 -0.38
N ALA A 223 -18.58 -13.05 -0.85
CA ALA A 223 -18.09 -13.89 -1.94
C ALA A 223 -17.83 -13.09 -3.23
N GLN A 224 -18.65 -12.06 -3.51
CA GLN A 224 -18.45 -11.18 -4.66
C GLN A 224 -17.17 -10.34 -4.54
N GLU A 225 -16.84 -9.86 -3.34
CA GLU A 225 -15.60 -9.12 -3.09
C GLU A 225 -14.37 -10.02 -3.26
N VAL A 226 -14.43 -11.26 -2.74
CA VAL A 226 -13.36 -12.25 -2.91
C VAL A 226 -13.13 -12.56 -4.39
N GLU A 227 -14.20 -12.80 -5.15
CA GLU A 227 -14.08 -13.12 -6.57
C GLU A 227 -13.54 -11.94 -7.38
N ALA A 228 -13.99 -10.72 -7.09
CA ALA A 228 -13.47 -9.52 -7.73
C ALA A 228 -11.98 -9.28 -7.41
N TYR A 229 -11.53 -9.64 -6.20
CA TYR A 229 -10.12 -9.56 -5.83
C TYR A 229 -9.27 -10.61 -6.55
N LYS A 230 -9.76 -11.84 -6.70
CA LYS A 230 -9.08 -12.85 -7.51
C LYS A 230 -8.93 -12.39 -8.96
N GLU A 231 -9.99 -11.84 -9.55
CA GLU A 231 -9.93 -11.25 -10.91
C GLU A 231 -8.87 -10.13 -10.99
N GLU A 232 -8.78 -9.28 -9.96
CA GLU A 232 -7.75 -8.23 -9.89
C GLU A 232 -6.34 -8.82 -9.85
N LEU A 233 -6.09 -9.82 -9.00
CA LEU A 233 -4.80 -10.51 -8.91
C LEU A 233 -4.44 -11.21 -10.22
N GLU A 234 -5.38 -11.94 -10.82
CA GLU A 234 -5.17 -12.58 -12.13
C GLU A 234 -4.77 -11.53 -13.18
N ASN A 235 -5.43 -10.39 -13.22
CA ASN A 235 -5.06 -9.32 -14.16
C ASN A 235 -3.67 -8.72 -13.89
N LEU A 236 -3.26 -8.63 -12.62
CA LEU A 236 -1.92 -8.19 -12.24
C LEU A 236 -0.86 -9.19 -12.69
N TYR A 237 -1.09 -10.49 -12.50
CA TYR A 237 -0.13 -11.55 -12.87
C TYR A 237 -0.19 -11.96 -14.34
N THR A 238 -1.33 -11.99 -15.03
CA THR A 238 -1.41 -12.33 -16.47
C THR A 238 -0.76 -11.24 -17.33
N LYS A 239 -0.78 -9.98 -16.90
CA LYS A 239 0.02 -8.92 -17.55
C LYS A 239 1.53 -9.18 -17.44
N LYS A 240 1.99 -9.94 -16.44
CA LYS A 240 3.37 -10.44 -16.31
C LYS A 240 3.71 -11.41 -17.45
N GLU A 241 2.85 -12.39 -17.75
CA GLU A 241 3.13 -13.44 -18.75
C GLU A 241 3.14 -12.94 -20.20
N LYS A 242 2.30 -11.95 -20.55
CA LYS A 242 2.30 -11.37 -21.91
C LYS A 242 3.51 -10.47 -22.21
N LYS A 243 4.39 -10.23 -21.23
CA LYS A 243 5.61 -9.43 -21.37
C LYS A 243 6.85 -10.18 -20.84
N ASN A 244 7.37 -11.16 -21.59
CA ASN A 244 8.78 -11.55 -21.48
C ASN A 244 9.64 -10.55 -22.31
N GLN A 245 10.81 -10.04 -21.91
CA GLN A 245 11.62 -10.36 -20.73
C GLN A 245 12.49 -9.20 -20.18
N ASP A 246 12.61 -8.01 -20.80
CA ASP A 246 13.68 -7.06 -20.36
C ASP A 246 13.24 -5.72 -19.76
N THR A 247 11.96 -5.33 -19.79
CA THR A 247 11.56 -3.96 -19.36
C THR A 247 10.13 -3.85 -18.83
N PHE A 248 9.68 -4.74 -17.94
CA PHE A 248 8.39 -4.57 -17.26
C PHE A 248 8.52 -4.15 -15.81
N GLU A 249 8.21 -2.88 -15.54
CA GLU A 249 7.95 -2.32 -14.22
C GLU A 249 6.44 -2.40 -13.91
N TYR A 250 6.08 -2.81 -12.69
CA TYR A 250 4.70 -2.77 -12.19
C TYR A 250 4.05 -1.42 -12.50
N PRO A 251 2.74 -1.33 -12.81
CA PRO A 251 2.10 -0.02 -13.06
C PRO A 251 2.25 0.97 -11.89
N ILE A 252 2.30 0.46 -10.66
CA ILE A 252 2.57 1.22 -9.43
C ILE A 252 4.03 1.65 -9.37
N THR A 253 4.99 0.74 -9.59
CA THR A 253 6.41 1.12 -9.65
C THR A 253 6.71 2.03 -10.84
N LYS A 254 6.05 1.91 -11.99
CA LYS A 254 6.22 2.82 -13.15
C LYS A 254 5.64 4.21 -12.91
N PHE A 255 4.51 4.31 -12.19
CA PHE A 255 3.94 5.61 -11.81
C PHE A 255 4.81 6.31 -10.77
N ILE A 256 5.33 5.57 -9.79
CA ILE A 256 6.21 6.06 -8.73
C ILE A 256 7.61 6.37 -9.30
N ARG A 257 8.25 5.44 -10.02
CA ARG A 257 9.56 5.62 -10.69
C ARG A 257 9.53 6.66 -11.80
N GLY A 258 8.39 6.84 -12.48
CA GLY A 258 8.18 7.93 -13.45
C GLY A 258 8.21 9.32 -12.83
N VAL A 259 7.88 9.44 -11.54
CA VAL A 259 8.05 10.67 -10.75
C VAL A 259 9.52 10.84 -10.32
N PHE A 260 10.18 9.77 -9.86
CA PHE A 260 11.60 9.79 -9.47
C PHE A 260 12.58 10.10 -10.62
N ASN A 261 12.32 9.60 -11.83
CA ASN A 261 13.21 9.83 -12.99
C ASN A 261 13.13 11.26 -13.55
N LYS A 262 12.07 12.02 -13.29
CA LYS A 262 11.91 13.41 -13.74
C LYS A 262 12.63 14.44 -12.87
N ALA A 263 13.05 14.06 -11.66
CA ALA A 263 13.70 14.94 -10.68
C ALA A 263 15.24 14.86 -10.68
N GLY A 264 15.84 14.06 -11.56
CA GLY A 264 17.28 14.13 -11.86
C GLY A 264 18.21 13.35 -10.92
N GLY A 265 17.99 12.03 -10.75
CA GLY A 265 19.10 11.17 -10.31
C GLY A 265 18.75 9.75 -9.85
N TYR A 266 18.65 8.80 -10.78
CA TYR A 266 19.21 7.44 -10.69
C TYR A 266 19.09 6.79 -12.07
N THR A 267 20.21 6.38 -12.68
CA THR A 267 20.21 5.54 -13.88
C THR A 267 20.29 4.08 -13.44
N PRO A 268 19.25 3.25 -13.63
CA PRO A 268 19.32 1.83 -13.36
C PRO A 268 20.47 1.22 -14.16
N ARG A 269 21.39 0.52 -13.49
CA ARG A 269 22.27 -0.43 -14.19
C ARG A 269 21.47 -1.71 -14.39
N GLU A 270 21.56 -2.27 -15.60
CA GLU A 270 20.90 -3.53 -15.97
C GLU A 270 21.12 -4.60 -14.89
N PRO A 271 20.10 -5.43 -14.59
CA PRO A 271 20.25 -6.54 -13.66
C PRO A 271 21.40 -7.44 -14.12
N VAL A 272 22.39 -7.64 -13.25
CA VAL A 272 23.43 -8.64 -13.49
C VAL A 272 22.82 -10.00 -13.18
N ILE A 273 22.30 -10.66 -14.23
CA ILE A 273 21.90 -12.06 -14.14
C ILE A 273 23.21 -12.88 -14.13
N SER A 274 23.66 -13.34 -12.97
CA SER A 274 24.74 -14.33 -12.89
C SER A 274 24.17 -15.72 -13.20
N ASN A 275 24.75 -16.37 -14.22
CA ASN A 275 24.44 -17.75 -14.64
C ASN A 275 24.55 -18.78 -13.50
#